data_AF-A0A1Q6YRX2-F1
#
_entry.id   AF-A0A1Q6YRX2-F1
#
_cell.length_a   1.000
_cell.length_b   1.000
_cell.length_c   1.000
_cell.angle_alpha   90.00
_cell.angle_beta   90.00
_cell.angle_gamma   90.00
#
_symmetry.space_group_name_H-M   'P 1'
#
loop_
_entity.id
_entity.type
_entity.pdbx_description
1 polymer ?
#
loop_
_entity_poly.entity_id
_entity_poly.type
_entity_poly.pdbx_seq_one_letter_code
_entity_poly.pdbx_strand_id
1 'polypeptide(L)'
;MDHNDAIQLQAAVKYVLGELSQVQRDEYEEHYFDCAECAVDIKALATFADTAREVLRQEKANQLAKEALPARGRWLHWFQPVVTVPAFAALLLIIAYQNTVTIPQAREGASSGAQILFNSHALRGVNTAGEEGRTLAIRPDEAFFLNFDFVPTRSFDNYIAQLEAPDGRVLLRSRIAGGNANQEAHLPIAAGMLHPGKYVLAFYGDTGGSGKIGRQNDAGRLPFAVEFRP
;
A
#
# COMPACT_ATOMS: atom_id res chain seq x y z
N MET A 1 12.62 -28.48 70.19
CA MET A 1 11.87 -27.29 69.76
C MET A 1 10.37 -27.62 69.70
N ASP A 2 9.46 -26.66 69.95
CA ASP A 2 8.02 -26.85 69.72
C ASP A 2 7.54 -26.28 68.36
N HIS A 3 6.30 -26.58 67.98
CA HIS A 3 5.74 -26.16 66.69
C HIS A 3 5.62 -24.63 66.55
N ASN A 4 5.28 -23.92 67.63
CA ASN A 4 5.10 -22.48 67.60
C ASN A 4 6.45 -21.76 67.51
N ASP A 5 7.46 -22.26 68.21
CA ASP A 5 8.86 -21.84 68.10
C ASP A 5 9.36 -22.02 66.66
N ALA A 6 9.03 -23.15 66.02
CA ALA A 6 9.37 -23.44 64.64
C ALA A 6 8.83 -22.38 63.67
N ILE A 7 7.57 -21.99 63.84
CA ILE A 7 6.89 -20.99 63.02
C ILE A 7 7.50 -19.62 63.27
N GLN A 8 7.68 -19.22 64.53
CA GLN A 8 8.25 -17.91 64.88
C GLN A 8 9.67 -17.73 64.36
N LEU A 9 10.49 -18.78 64.44
CA LEU A 9 11.85 -18.76 63.92
C LEU A 9 11.93 -18.88 62.39
N GLN A 10 10.80 -19.18 61.73
CA GLN A 10 10.76 -19.60 60.33
C GLN A 10 11.74 -20.73 60.05
N ALA A 11 11.77 -21.72 60.95
CA ALA A 11 12.77 -22.77 60.96
C ALA A 11 12.76 -23.57 59.65
N ALA A 12 11.59 -23.86 59.08
CA ALA A 12 11.48 -24.55 57.78
C ALA A 12 12.21 -23.82 56.63
N VAL A 13 12.05 -22.49 56.55
CA VAL A 13 12.68 -21.66 55.51
C VAL A 13 14.19 -21.60 55.73
N LYS A 14 14.61 -21.29 56.96
CA LYS A 14 16.04 -21.21 57.32
C LYS A 14 16.74 -22.55 57.21
N TYR A 15 16.04 -23.65 57.44
CA TYR A 15 16.54 -25.01 57.24
C TYR A 15 16.87 -25.25 55.77
N VAL A 16 15.93 -24.99 54.85
CA VAL A 16 16.13 -25.15 53.40
C VAL A 16 17.21 -24.20 52.84
N LEU A 17 17.33 -22.99 53.41
CA LEU A 17 18.37 -22.03 53.04
C LEU A 17 19.73 -22.31 53.70
N GLY A 18 19.80 -23.21 54.69
CA GLY A 18 21.03 -23.54 55.43
C GLY A 18 21.45 -22.50 56.48
N GLU A 19 20.55 -21.61 56.87
CA GLU A 19 20.78 -20.48 57.78
C GLU A 19 20.60 -20.81 59.27
N LEU A 20 20.06 -21.99 59.61
CA LEU A 20 19.99 -22.45 60.99
C LEU A 20 21.39 -22.81 61.52
N SER A 21 21.65 -22.48 62.79
CA SER A 21 22.81 -23.03 63.51
C SER A 21 22.69 -24.54 63.69
N GLN A 22 23.81 -25.24 63.96
CA GLN A 22 23.75 -26.70 64.14
C GLN A 22 22.79 -27.12 65.25
N VAL A 23 22.84 -26.45 66.40
CA VAL A 23 21.95 -26.74 67.54
C VAL A 23 20.48 -26.59 67.14
N GLN A 24 20.13 -25.51 66.43
CA GLN A 24 18.75 -25.28 65.99
C GLN A 24 18.31 -26.23 64.87
N ARG A 25 19.25 -26.71 64.04
CA ARG A 25 18.96 -27.77 63.06
C ARG A 25 18.62 -29.07 63.77
N ASP A 26 19.45 -29.50 64.71
CA ASP A 26 19.23 -30.75 65.45
C ASP A 26 17.88 -30.71 66.19
N GLU A 27 17.56 -29.60 66.87
CA GLU A 27 16.28 -29.40 67.55
C GLU A 27 15.08 -29.33 66.61
N TYR A 28 15.27 -28.80 65.39
CA TYR A 28 14.25 -28.74 64.35
C TYR A 28 14.04 -30.10 63.69
N GLU A 29 15.13 -30.84 63.48
CA GLU A 29 15.12 -32.18 62.91
C GLU A 29 14.30 -33.12 63.79
N GLU A 30 14.61 -33.17 65.09
CA GLU A 30 13.85 -33.95 66.07
C GLU A 30 12.35 -33.62 66.05
N HIS A 31 11.99 -32.33 65.93
CA HIS A 31 10.60 -31.91 65.88
C HIS A 31 9.88 -32.29 64.58
N TYR A 32 10.50 -32.08 63.41
CA TYR A 32 9.80 -32.27 62.14
C TYR A 32 9.47 -33.75 61.89
N PHE A 33 10.24 -34.69 62.44
CA PHE A 33 9.94 -36.11 62.35
C PHE A 33 8.59 -36.48 62.99
N ASP A 34 8.21 -35.76 64.06
CA ASP A 34 6.98 -36.03 64.83
C ASP A 34 5.83 -35.07 64.47
N CYS A 35 6.09 -33.99 63.72
CA CYS A 35 5.09 -32.99 63.33
C CYS A 35 4.78 -33.03 61.83
N ALA A 36 3.59 -33.53 61.47
CA ALA A 36 3.15 -33.63 60.08
C ALA A 36 3.11 -32.28 59.35
N GLU A 37 2.73 -31.20 60.03
CA GLU A 37 2.66 -29.86 59.43
C GLU A 37 4.05 -29.34 59.06
N CYS A 38 5.01 -29.42 60.00
CA CYS A 38 6.39 -29.02 59.73
C CYS A 38 7.05 -29.87 58.64
N ALA A 39 6.73 -31.16 58.56
CA ALA A 39 7.21 -32.03 57.49
C ALA A 39 6.69 -31.61 56.10
N VAL A 40 5.41 -31.22 56.01
CA VAL A 40 4.81 -30.72 54.76
C VAL A 40 5.47 -29.41 54.35
N ASP A 41 5.69 -28.49 55.28
CA ASP A 41 6.30 -27.19 55.01
C ASP A 41 7.73 -27.32 54.48
N ILE A 42 8.58 -28.16 55.10
CA ILE A 42 9.95 -28.41 54.59
C ILE A 42 9.88 -28.96 53.18
N LYS A 43 9.01 -29.95 52.93
CA LYS A 43 8.91 -30.57 51.60
C LYS A 43 8.46 -29.56 50.54
N ALA A 44 7.48 -28.72 50.87
CA ALA A 44 7.00 -27.67 49.98
C ALA A 44 8.11 -26.64 49.69
N LEU A 45 8.81 -26.17 50.72
CA LEU A 45 9.89 -25.20 50.60
C LEU A 45 11.10 -25.75 49.85
N ALA A 46 11.49 -27.00 50.09
CA ALA A 46 12.57 -27.66 49.36
C ALA A 46 12.23 -27.78 47.86
N THR A 47 11.01 -28.23 47.54
CA THR A 47 10.53 -28.32 46.15
C THR A 47 10.49 -26.95 45.48
N PHE A 48 10.04 -25.92 46.19
CA PHE A 48 10.03 -24.55 45.69
C PHE A 48 11.44 -24.02 45.44
N ALA A 49 12.38 -24.25 46.37
CA ALA A 49 13.76 -23.80 46.22
C ALA A 49 14.46 -24.44 45.02
N ASP A 50 14.25 -25.75 44.81
CA ASP A 50 14.83 -26.47 43.69
C ASP A 50 14.27 -26.00 42.34
N THR A 51 12.95 -25.84 42.25
CA THR A 51 12.30 -25.33 41.03
C THR A 51 12.70 -23.89 40.73
N ALA A 52 12.77 -23.02 41.74
CA ALA A 52 13.21 -21.63 41.58
C ALA A 52 14.66 -21.54 41.10
N ARG A 53 15.57 -22.36 41.65
CA ARG A 53 16.97 -22.43 41.19
C ARG A 53 17.07 -22.83 39.72
N GLU A 54 16.28 -23.81 39.30
CA GLU A 54 16.31 -24.26 37.90
C GLU A 54 15.78 -23.21 36.94
N VAL A 55 14.66 -22.55 37.26
CA VAL A 55 14.11 -21.46 36.45
C VAL A 55 15.10 -20.31 36.34
N LEU A 56 15.72 -19.90 37.45
CA LEU A 56 16.74 -18.83 37.44
C LEU A 56 17.98 -19.22 36.64
N ARG A 57 18.42 -20.49 36.71
CA ARG A 57 19.53 -21.01 35.92
C ARG A 57 19.21 -20.99 34.43
N GLN A 58 18.00 -21.39 34.05
CA GLN A 58 17.53 -21.37 32.67
C GLN A 58 17.41 -19.95 32.14
N GLU A 59 16.86 -19.01 32.93
CA GLU A 59 16.77 -17.60 32.56
C GLU A 59 18.16 -16.99 32.35
N LYS A 60 19.10 -17.26 33.25
CA LYS A 60 20.50 -16.81 33.09
C LYS A 60 21.14 -17.40 31.83
N ALA A 61 20.90 -18.67 31.54
CA ALA A 61 21.40 -19.31 30.32
C ALA A 61 20.80 -18.69 29.05
N ASN A 62 19.49 -18.39 29.06
CA ASN A 62 18.80 -17.73 27.96
C ASN A 62 19.32 -16.29 27.74
N GLN A 63 19.57 -15.55 28.81
CA GLN A 63 20.16 -14.20 28.74
C GLN A 63 21.56 -14.23 28.13
N LEU A 64 22.42 -15.13 28.62
CA LEU A 64 23.77 -15.33 28.06
C LEU A 64 23.71 -15.76 26.58
N ALA A 65 22.77 -16.64 26.21
CA ALA A 65 22.57 -17.02 24.82
C ALA A 65 22.10 -15.84 23.95
N LYS A 66 21.27 -14.95 24.48
CA LYS A 66 20.79 -13.74 23.79
C LYS A 66 21.90 -12.70 23.62
N GLU A 67 22.79 -12.56 24.60
CA GLU A 67 23.98 -11.70 24.51
C GLU A 67 25.06 -12.28 23.60
N ALA A 68 25.18 -13.60 23.53
CA ALA A 68 26.11 -14.31 22.64
C ALA A 68 25.64 -14.34 21.18
N LEU A 69 24.41 -13.89 20.88
CA LEU A 69 24.01 -13.68 19.49
C LEU A 69 24.93 -12.62 18.87
N PRO A 70 25.65 -12.94 17.78
CA PRO A 70 26.53 -11.98 17.15
C PRO A 70 25.72 -10.75 16.78
N ALA A 71 26.19 -9.58 17.21
CA ALA A 71 25.54 -8.32 16.92
C ALA A 71 25.32 -8.24 15.39
N ARG A 72 24.07 -8.41 14.96
CA ARG A 72 23.59 -8.23 13.57
C ARG A 72 23.93 -6.83 13.02
N GLY A 73 24.48 -5.95 13.86
CA GLY A 73 24.83 -4.57 13.57
C GLY A 73 26.09 -4.34 12.74
N ARG A 74 27.00 -5.31 12.52
CA ARG A 74 28.25 -5.02 11.78
C ARG A 74 28.03 -4.67 10.31
N TRP A 75 26.94 -5.14 9.69
CA TRP A 75 26.51 -4.75 8.34
C TRP A 75 25.75 -3.41 8.34
N LEU A 76 24.92 -3.17 9.37
CA LEU A 76 24.21 -1.89 9.53
C LEU A 76 25.11 -0.73 9.98
N HIS A 77 26.30 -0.99 10.51
CA HIS A 77 27.32 0.03 10.75
C HIS A 77 27.85 0.65 9.44
N TRP A 78 27.62 0.05 8.27
CA TRP A 78 27.86 0.75 7.01
C TRP A 78 26.86 1.89 6.77
N PHE A 79 25.68 1.80 7.37
CA PHE A 79 24.67 2.87 7.43
C PHE A 79 24.85 3.77 8.67
N GLN A 80 26.10 4.09 9.06
CA GLN A 80 26.32 5.12 10.07
C GLN A 80 25.72 6.47 9.62
N PRO A 81 25.14 7.25 10.54
CA PRO A 81 24.31 8.43 10.26
C PRO A 81 25.09 9.64 9.70
N VAL A 82 26.40 9.49 9.44
CA VAL A 82 27.25 10.55 8.91
C VAL A 82 27.05 10.74 7.40
N VAL A 83 26.54 9.72 6.68
CA VAL A 83 26.28 9.79 5.23
C VAL A 83 24.78 9.88 4.90
N THR A 84 23.90 9.38 5.78
CA THR A 84 22.46 9.39 5.51
C THR A 84 21.83 10.77 5.66
N VAL A 85 22.32 11.60 6.58
CA VAL A 85 21.81 12.97 6.80
C VAL A 85 22.01 13.89 5.57
N PRO A 86 23.21 14.01 4.96
CA PRO A 86 23.37 14.84 3.77
C PRO A 86 22.64 14.27 2.54
N ALA A 87 22.57 12.94 2.40
CA ALA A 87 21.83 12.31 1.31
C ALA A 87 20.31 12.54 1.42
N PHE A 88 19.74 12.44 2.62
CA PHE A 88 18.33 12.78 2.87
C PHE A 88 18.05 14.27 2.68
N ALA A 89 18.95 15.15 3.13
CA ALA A 89 18.80 16.60 2.94
C ALA A 89 18.83 16.97 1.45
N ALA A 90 19.72 16.37 0.66
CA ALA A 90 19.78 16.57 -0.79
C ALA A 90 18.52 16.02 -1.49
N LEU A 91 18.04 14.84 -1.11
CA LEU A 91 16.79 14.28 -1.64
C LEU A 91 15.58 15.15 -1.28
N LEU A 92 15.49 15.65 -0.05
CA LEU A 92 14.41 16.56 0.36
C LEU A 92 14.47 17.90 -0.37
N LEU A 93 15.66 18.45 -0.62
CA LEU A 93 15.85 19.64 -1.45
C LEU A 93 15.41 19.39 -2.89
N ILE A 94 15.76 18.23 -3.47
CA ILE A 94 15.34 17.83 -4.81
C ILE A 94 13.82 17.66 -4.88
N ILE A 95 13.20 17.03 -3.86
CA ILE A 95 11.74 16.89 -3.78
C ILE A 95 11.07 18.25 -3.61
N ALA A 96 11.59 19.12 -2.74
CA ALA A 96 11.07 20.47 -2.53
C ALA A 96 11.18 21.31 -3.82
N TYR A 97 12.28 21.22 -4.54
CA TYR A 97 12.48 21.89 -5.82
C TYR A 97 11.53 21.34 -6.89
N GLN A 98 11.41 20.02 -7.00
CA GLN A 98 10.45 19.39 -7.90
C GLN A 98 9.01 19.84 -7.61
N ASN A 99 8.63 19.86 -6.33
CA ASN A 99 7.27 20.21 -5.90
C ASN A 99 6.95 21.70 -6.05
N THR A 100 7.91 22.60 -5.83
CA THR A 100 7.67 24.05 -5.88
C THR A 100 7.90 24.68 -7.24
N VAL A 101 8.75 24.10 -8.10
CA VAL A 101 9.12 24.71 -9.40
C VAL A 101 8.64 23.87 -10.59
N THR A 102 8.77 22.54 -10.52
CA THR A 102 8.46 21.67 -11.67
C THR A 102 7.00 21.20 -11.71
N ILE A 103 6.40 20.90 -10.55
CA ILE A 103 4.99 20.50 -10.45
C ILE A 103 3.99 21.62 -10.76
N PRO A 104 4.19 22.93 -10.50
CA PRO A 104 3.24 23.93 -10.97
C PRO A 104 3.17 23.98 -12.50
N GLN A 105 4.31 23.89 -13.21
CA GLN A 105 4.32 23.87 -14.68
C GLN A 105 3.81 22.54 -15.27
N ALA A 106 4.00 21.42 -14.56
CA ALA A 106 3.38 20.15 -14.93
C ALA A 106 1.89 20.08 -14.56
N ARG A 107 1.40 20.81 -13.54
CA ARG A 107 -0.03 20.94 -13.22
C ARG A 107 -0.76 21.91 -14.15
N GLU A 108 -0.06 22.90 -14.68
CA GLU A 108 -0.56 23.71 -15.80
C GLU A 108 -0.72 22.85 -17.07
N GLY A 109 0.08 21.78 -17.22
CA GLY A 109 -0.08 20.78 -18.30
C GLY A 109 -0.90 19.52 -17.96
N ALA A 110 -1.12 19.22 -16.67
CA ALA A 110 -1.79 18.02 -16.19
C ALA A 110 -2.79 18.39 -15.09
N SER A 111 -3.92 18.94 -15.52
CA SER A 111 -5.18 18.86 -14.81
C SER A 111 -5.62 17.39 -14.70
N SER A 112 -5.07 16.64 -13.75
CA SER A 112 -5.59 15.34 -13.33
C SER A 112 -5.09 15.02 -11.92
N GLY A 113 -5.87 15.43 -10.92
CA GLY A 113 -5.55 15.23 -9.52
C GLY A 113 -6.35 16.12 -8.56
N ALA A 114 -7.03 17.14 -9.09
CA ALA A 114 -8.23 17.64 -8.45
C ALA A 114 -9.40 16.81 -8.97
N GLN A 115 -10.30 16.42 -8.07
CA GLN A 115 -11.65 15.99 -8.41
C GLN A 115 -12.37 17.19 -9.04
N ILE A 116 -12.00 17.52 -10.28
CA ILE A 116 -12.75 18.43 -11.11
C ILE A 116 -13.93 17.59 -11.57
N LEU A 117 -15.13 18.04 -11.24
CA LEU A 117 -16.37 17.57 -11.82
C LEU A 117 -16.28 17.82 -13.33
N PHE A 118 -15.64 16.93 -14.06
CA PHE A 118 -15.62 16.95 -15.51
C PHE A 118 -17.05 16.67 -15.97
N ASN A 119 -17.64 17.63 -16.69
CA ASN A 119 -18.92 17.40 -17.35
C ASN A 119 -18.73 16.24 -18.33
N SER A 120 -19.35 15.09 -18.08
CA SER A 120 -19.24 13.94 -18.96
C SER A 120 -20.29 14.05 -20.06
N HIS A 121 -19.82 14.20 -21.29
CA HIS A 121 -20.70 14.18 -22.45
C HIS A 121 -20.64 12.80 -23.08
N ALA A 122 -21.69 12.01 -22.89
CA ALA A 122 -21.80 10.69 -23.51
C ALA A 122 -22.31 10.80 -24.95
N LEU A 123 -21.56 10.27 -25.91
CA LEU A 123 -21.99 9.92 -27.26
C LEU A 123 -22.45 8.46 -27.23
N ARG A 124 -23.72 8.22 -26.87
CA ARG A 124 -24.28 6.86 -26.81
C ARG A 124 -24.98 6.52 -28.14
N GLY A 125 -24.53 5.46 -28.82
CA GLY A 125 -25.21 4.71 -29.88
C GLY A 125 -25.51 5.47 -31.18
N VAL A 126 -24.56 5.53 -32.11
CA VAL A 126 -24.83 5.93 -33.51
C VAL A 126 -24.43 4.79 -34.46
N ASN A 127 -25.14 3.67 -34.37
CA ASN A 127 -25.09 2.62 -35.40
C ASN A 127 -26.43 2.43 -36.13
N THR A 128 -27.40 3.34 -35.95
CA THR A 128 -28.67 3.28 -36.66
C THR A 128 -29.14 4.67 -37.08
N ALA A 129 -29.00 4.95 -38.38
CA ALA A 129 -29.73 5.93 -39.18
C ALA A 129 -29.69 7.43 -38.77
N GLY A 130 -29.05 8.24 -39.62
CA GLY A 130 -29.28 9.68 -39.70
C GLY A 130 -27.99 10.48 -39.76
N GLU A 131 -27.78 11.21 -40.86
CA GLU A 131 -26.64 12.09 -41.17
C GLU A 131 -26.43 13.28 -40.22
N GLU A 132 -27.07 13.31 -39.05
CA GLU A 132 -26.93 14.39 -38.06
C GLU A 132 -26.15 13.88 -36.85
N GLY A 133 -24.82 13.93 -36.97
CA GLY A 133 -23.91 13.70 -35.85
C GLY A 133 -24.31 14.59 -34.68
N ARG A 134 -24.38 14.01 -33.47
CA ARG A 134 -24.86 14.71 -32.28
C ARG A 134 -24.03 15.97 -32.01
N THR A 135 -24.72 17.08 -31.73
CA THR A 135 -24.07 18.33 -31.31
C THR A 135 -23.71 18.29 -29.82
N LEU A 136 -22.43 18.38 -29.50
CA LEU A 136 -21.90 18.61 -28.15
C LEU A 136 -21.82 20.10 -27.87
N ALA A 137 -22.60 20.57 -26.90
CA ALA A 137 -22.48 21.93 -26.38
C ALA A 137 -21.41 21.97 -25.27
N ILE A 138 -20.22 22.50 -25.58
CA ILE A 138 -19.07 22.58 -24.65
C ILE A 138 -18.77 24.03 -24.26
N ARG A 139 -18.01 24.24 -23.18
CA ARG A 139 -17.43 25.55 -22.86
C ARG A 139 -16.00 25.63 -23.45
N PRO A 140 -15.59 26.78 -24.02
CA PRO A 140 -14.30 26.91 -24.71
C PRO A 140 -13.08 26.58 -23.81
N ASP A 141 -13.14 26.92 -22.52
CA ASP A 141 -12.04 26.77 -21.58
C ASP A 141 -12.19 25.56 -20.64
N GLU A 142 -13.10 24.63 -20.94
CA GLU A 142 -13.36 23.47 -20.09
C GLU A 142 -12.73 22.21 -20.72
N ALA A 143 -11.85 21.56 -19.95
CA ALA A 143 -11.45 20.18 -20.26
C ALA A 143 -12.60 19.24 -19.87
N PHE A 144 -12.87 18.21 -20.66
CA PHE A 144 -13.97 17.27 -20.42
C PHE A 144 -13.63 15.85 -20.89
N PHE A 145 -14.36 14.87 -20.36
CA PHE A 145 -14.29 13.49 -20.85
C PHE A 145 -15.38 13.26 -21.89
N LEU A 146 -14.97 12.86 -23.09
CA LEU A 146 -15.87 12.36 -24.11
C LEU A 146 -16.08 10.87 -23.88
N ASN A 147 -17.27 10.49 -23.44
CA ASN A 147 -17.63 9.09 -23.25
C ASN A 147 -18.27 8.59 -24.54
N PHE A 148 -17.84 7.44 -25.07
CA PHE A 148 -18.47 6.85 -26.25
C PHE A 148 -18.51 5.33 -26.13
N ASP A 149 -19.58 4.75 -26.65
CA ASP A 149 -19.65 3.33 -26.97
C ASP A 149 -19.40 3.16 -28.47
N PHE A 150 -18.54 2.21 -28.84
CA PHE A 150 -18.39 1.82 -30.23
C PHE A 150 -18.59 0.32 -30.35
N VAL A 151 -19.46 -0.07 -31.27
CA VAL A 151 -19.57 -1.47 -31.70
C VAL A 151 -18.76 -1.58 -32.99
N PRO A 152 -17.58 -2.22 -32.96
CA PRO A 152 -16.71 -2.29 -34.11
C PRO A 152 -17.38 -3.07 -35.24
N THR A 153 -17.23 -2.59 -36.48
CA THR A 153 -17.67 -3.33 -37.67
C THR A 153 -16.84 -4.61 -37.89
N ARG A 154 -15.61 -4.65 -37.36
CA ARG A 154 -14.71 -5.80 -37.40
C ARG A 154 -13.99 -5.95 -36.06
N SER A 155 -13.98 -7.16 -35.52
CA SER A 155 -13.33 -7.45 -34.24
C SER A 155 -11.81 -7.54 -34.38
N PHE A 156 -11.09 -6.70 -33.62
CA PHE A 156 -9.63 -6.69 -33.48
C PHE A 156 -9.22 -6.79 -32.01
N ASP A 157 -8.03 -7.31 -31.73
CA ASP A 157 -7.48 -7.43 -30.36
C ASP A 157 -7.12 -6.08 -29.73
N ASN A 158 -6.88 -5.05 -30.56
CA ASN A 158 -6.58 -3.69 -30.16
C ASN A 158 -7.17 -2.71 -31.18
N TYR A 159 -7.64 -1.57 -30.69
CA TYR A 159 -8.15 -0.47 -31.51
C TYR A 159 -7.39 0.82 -31.21
N ILE A 160 -7.34 1.69 -32.20
CA ILE A 160 -6.80 3.05 -32.11
C ILE A 160 -7.95 3.98 -32.43
N ALA A 161 -8.36 4.79 -31.44
CA ALA A 161 -9.28 5.89 -31.63
C ALA A 161 -8.49 7.13 -32.05
N GLN A 162 -8.88 7.71 -33.18
CA GLN A 162 -8.28 8.91 -33.75
C GLN A 162 -9.33 10.01 -33.83
N LEU A 163 -9.10 11.11 -33.13
CA LEU A 163 -9.93 12.31 -33.23
C LEU A 163 -9.41 13.17 -34.40
N GLU A 164 -10.28 13.38 -35.38
CA GLU A 164 -10.00 14.17 -36.58
C GLU A 164 -10.78 15.50 -36.52
N ALA A 165 -10.07 16.60 -36.76
CA ALA A 165 -10.62 17.94 -36.88
C ALA A 165 -11.35 18.13 -38.22
N PRO A 166 -12.18 19.20 -38.36
CA PRO A 166 -12.88 19.51 -39.61
C PRO A 166 -11.96 19.67 -40.83
N ASP A 167 -10.71 20.04 -40.60
CA ASP A 167 -9.68 20.20 -41.62
C ASP A 167 -8.90 18.91 -41.94
N GLY A 168 -9.31 17.78 -41.34
CA GLY A 168 -8.67 16.47 -41.49
C GLY A 168 -7.40 16.29 -40.66
N ARG A 169 -7.02 17.26 -39.82
CA ARG A 169 -5.88 17.10 -38.90
C ARG A 169 -6.24 16.14 -37.77
N VAL A 170 -5.27 15.32 -37.41
CA VAL A 170 -5.39 14.43 -36.25
C VAL A 170 -5.09 15.21 -34.99
N LEU A 171 -6.09 15.41 -34.15
CA LEU A 171 -5.94 16.14 -32.89
C LEU A 171 -5.46 15.23 -31.76
N LEU A 172 -5.96 14.00 -31.71
CA LEU A 172 -5.66 13.08 -30.62
C LEU A 172 -5.71 11.63 -31.09
N ARG A 173 -4.85 10.79 -30.50
CA ARG A 173 -4.87 9.33 -30.68
C ARG A 173 -4.88 8.65 -29.32
N SER A 174 -5.77 7.69 -29.14
CA SER A 174 -5.84 6.86 -27.95
C SER A 174 -5.91 5.39 -28.32
N ARG A 175 -5.23 4.53 -27.56
CA ARG A 175 -5.25 3.07 -27.76
C ARG A 175 -6.30 2.46 -26.84
N ILE A 176 -7.16 1.63 -27.40
CA ILE A 176 -8.24 0.93 -26.70
C ILE A 176 -7.98 -0.57 -26.85
N ALA A 177 -7.90 -1.29 -25.73
CA ALA A 177 -7.77 -2.76 -25.76
C ALA A 177 -9.05 -3.38 -26.34
N GLY A 178 -8.94 -4.44 -27.15
CA GLY A 178 -10.07 -5.04 -27.84
C GLY A 178 -11.14 -5.62 -26.91
N GLY A 179 -10.76 -6.06 -25.70
CA GLY A 179 -11.69 -6.47 -24.66
C GLY A 179 -12.56 -5.34 -24.09
N ASN A 180 -12.19 -4.08 -24.34
CA ASN A 180 -12.98 -2.89 -24.00
C ASN A 180 -13.81 -2.39 -25.19
N ALA A 181 -13.78 -3.08 -26.35
CA ALA A 181 -14.75 -2.82 -27.41
C ALA A 181 -16.14 -3.22 -26.91
N ASN A 182 -17.14 -2.36 -27.13
CA ASN A 182 -18.48 -2.40 -26.51
C ASN A 182 -18.58 -1.96 -25.04
N GLN A 183 -17.51 -1.48 -24.41
CA GLN A 183 -17.58 -0.80 -23.11
C GLN A 183 -17.49 0.72 -23.29
N GLU A 184 -18.01 1.48 -22.33
CA GLU A 184 -17.94 2.95 -22.35
C GLU A 184 -16.45 3.36 -22.24
N ALA A 185 -15.90 3.87 -23.34
CA ALA A 185 -14.54 4.37 -23.40
C ALA A 185 -14.55 5.87 -23.15
N HIS A 186 -13.51 6.35 -22.45
CA HIS A 186 -13.37 7.76 -22.09
C HIS A 186 -12.16 8.34 -22.83
N LEU A 187 -12.38 9.41 -23.60
CA LEU A 187 -11.31 10.19 -24.21
C LEU A 187 -11.20 11.56 -23.52
N PRO A 188 -10.08 11.85 -22.82
CA PRO A 188 -9.86 13.16 -22.23
C PRO A 188 -9.61 14.19 -23.33
N ILE A 189 -10.42 15.24 -23.35
CA ILE A 189 -10.24 16.40 -24.22
C ILE A 189 -9.77 17.58 -23.37
N ALA A 190 -8.64 18.18 -23.73
CA ALA A 190 -8.13 19.37 -23.08
C ALA A 190 -8.94 20.62 -23.47
N ALA A 191 -8.99 21.61 -22.57
CA ALA A 191 -9.57 22.92 -22.81
C ALA A 191 -8.95 23.58 -24.06
N GLY A 192 -9.77 24.20 -24.91
CA GLY A 192 -9.31 24.84 -26.14
C GLY A 192 -8.89 23.90 -27.29
N MET A 193 -8.93 22.57 -27.12
CA MET A 193 -8.57 21.62 -28.19
C MET A 193 -9.69 21.49 -29.25
N LEU A 194 -10.95 21.58 -28.84
CA LEU A 194 -12.12 21.51 -29.71
C LEU A 194 -12.73 22.90 -29.89
N HIS A 195 -12.77 23.35 -31.14
CA HIS A 195 -13.48 24.55 -31.58
C HIS A 195 -14.84 24.17 -32.15
N PRO A 196 -15.81 25.10 -32.26
CA PRO A 196 -17.10 24.78 -32.85
C PRO A 196 -16.92 24.31 -34.30
N GLY A 197 -17.49 23.15 -34.62
CA GLY A 197 -17.24 22.48 -35.91
C GLY A 197 -17.60 21.01 -35.93
N LYS A 198 -17.44 20.37 -37.09
CA LYS A 198 -17.71 18.95 -37.30
C LYS A 198 -16.43 18.13 -37.10
N TYR A 199 -16.46 17.19 -36.16
CA TYR A 199 -15.36 16.30 -35.85
C TYR A 199 -15.72 14.86 -36.18
N VAL A 200 -14.71 14.04 -36.41
CA VAL A 200 -14.89 12.61 -36.64
C VAL A 200 -13.97 11.84 -35.69
N LEU A 201 -14.56 10.94 -34.92
CA LEU A 201 -13.82 9.96 -34.15
C LEU A 201 -13.72 8.66 -34.97
N ALA A 202 -12.56 8.42 -35.57
CA ALA A 202 -12.30 7.25 -36.39
C ALA A 202 -11.63 6.14 -35.56
N PHE A 203 -12.08 4.90 -35.74
CA PHE A 203 -11.57 3.73 -35.05
C PHE A 203 -10.84 2.82 -36.04
N TYR A 204 -9.60 2.44 -35.72
CA TYR A 204 -8.80 1.55 -36.55
C TYR A 204 -8.31 0.34 -35.75
N GLY A 205 -8.35 -0.85 -36.33
CA GLY A 205 -7.76 -2.05 -35.75
C GLY A 205 -6.23 -2.04 -35.82
N ASP A 206 -5.57 -2.30 -34.69
CA ASP A 206 -4.11 -2.49 -34.60
C ASP A 206 -3.79 -3.99 -34.65
N THR A 207 -3.55 -4.51 -35.85
CA THR A 207 -3.15 -5.89 -36.08
C THR A 207 -1.67 -6.04 -35.70
N GLY A 208 -1.41 -6.59 -34.50
CA GLY A 208 -0.06 -6.87 -34.01
C GLY A 208 0.50 -5.86 -32.99
N GLY A 209 -0.29 -4.93 -32.46
CA GLY A 209 0.12 -4.01 -31.39
C GLY A 209 1.19 -2.98 -31.80
N SER A 210 1.41 -2.84 -33.11
CA SER A 210 2.47 -2.01 -33.69
C SER A 210 2.17 -0.50 -33.64
N GLY A 211 0.92 -0.13 -33.32
CA GLY A 211 0.46 1.26 -33.34
C GLY A 211 0.34 1.86 -34.75
N LYS A 212 0.51 1.05 -35.80
CA LYS A 212 0.42 1.51 -37.19
C LYS A 212 -1.03 1.44 -37.67
N ILE A 213 -1.56 2.59 -38.05
CA ILE A 213 -2.90 2.70 -38.65
C ILE A 213 -2.82 2.29 -40.12
N GLY A 214 -3.39 1.13 -40.45
CA GLY A 214 -3.67 0.75 -41.83
C GLY A 214 -5.08 1.18 -42.21
N ARG A 215 -5.26 1.92 -43.32
CA ARG A 215 -6.61 2.29 -43.83
C ARG A 215 -7.51 1.07 -44.09
N GLN A 216 -6.92 -0.10 -44.29
CA GLN A 216 -7.61 -1.39 -44.45
C GLN A 216 -8.20 -1.97 -43.15
N ASN A 217 -7.83 -1.42 -41.99
CA ASN A 217 -8.30 -1.83 -40.67
C ASN A 217 -9.33 -0.83 -40.11
N ASP A 218 -10.06 -0.10 -40.95
CA ASP A 218 -11.14 0.77 -40.49
C ASP A 218 -12.22 -0.06 -39.77
N ALA A 219 -12.48 0.27 -38.51
CA ALA A 219 -13.39 -0.43 -37.61
C ALA A 219 -14.67 0.38 -37.32
N GLY A 220 -14.76 1.62 -37.80
CA GLY A 220 -15.93 2.50 -37.63
C GLY A 220 -15.54 3.97 -37.52
N ARG A 221 -16.51 4.85 -37.80
CA ARG A 221 -16.34 6.31 -37.71
C ARG A 221 -17.57 6.92 -37.06
N LEU A 222 -17.35 7.80 -36.09
CA LEU A 222 -18.39 8.48 -35.35
C LEU A 222 -18.29 10.01 -35.60
N PRO A 223 -19.11 10.57 -36.50
CA PRO A 223 -19.17 12.01 -36.70
C PRO A 223 -19.97 12.66 -35.56
N PHE A 224 -19.48 13.80 -35.07
CA PHE A 224 -20.18 14.64 -34.09
C PHE A 224 -19.91 16.12 -34.36
N ALA A 225 -20.85 16.98 -34.00
CA ALA A 225 -20.68 18.42 -34.08
C ALA A 225 -20.36 18.98 -32.69
N VAL A 226 -19.62 20.08 -32.63
CA VAL A 226 -19.32 20.80 -31.40
C VAL A 226 -19.84 22.23 -31.54
N GLU A 227 -20.53 22.71 -30.53
CA GLU A 227 -21.02 24.08 -30.40
C GLU A 227 -20.62 24.63 -29.02
N PHE A 228 -20.44 25.94 -28.93
CA PHE A 228 -20.19 26.57 -27.63
C PHE A 228 -21.51 26.92 -26.96
N ARG A 229 -21.66 26.51 -25.71
CA ARG A 229 -22.77 26.97 -24.87
C ARG A 229 -22.45 28.40 -24.38
N PRO A 230 -23.40 29.35 -24.50
CA PRO A 230 -23.25 30.68 -23.91
C PRO A 230 -23.20 30.65 -22.37
#